data_AF-A0A183TTK5-F1
#
_entry.id   AF-A0A183TTK5-F1
#
_cell.length_a   1.000
_cell.length_b   1.000
_cell.length_c   1.000
_cell.angle_alpha   90.00
_cell.angle_beta   90.00
_cell.angle_gamma   90.00
#
_symmetry.space_group_name_H-M   'P 1'
#
loop_
_entity.id
_entity.type
_entity.pdbx_description
1 polymer ?
#
loop_
_entity_poly.entity_id
_entity_poly.type
_entity_poly.pdbx_seq_one_letter_code
_entity_poly.pdbx_strand_id
1 'polypeptide(L)'
;MENKSLDESGSAGHRLFYKLPDPPNFEVVDSSLYCIPSTATKSVSDTDDAENVPFESKAEFFKFIDESVIGVHKPFHGAFGDRKVVYCDYIASGRSLFFLENFIYNEVLPHYGNTHTTTSITSLQTTLFRHEAKDIVRNAVRASDYDAVFFVGSGCTGAVHKLIHNLHMTKPPVISPLECNQSYK
;
A
#
# COMPACT_ATOMS: atom_id res chain seq x y z
N MET A 1 41.55 -31.91 45.19
CA MET A 1 40.77 -31.82 43.95
C MET A 1 39.64 -30.86 44.23
N GLU A 2 39.72 -29.69 43.62
CA GLU A 2 38.89 -28.52 43.89
C GLU A 2 37.42 -28.75 43.55
N ASN A 3 36.56 -28.20 44.40
CA ASN A 3 35.15 -27.97 44.15
C ASN A 3 34.99 -26.84 43.14
N LYS A 4 34.14 -27.02 42.13
CA LYS A 4 33.62 -25.92 41.32
C LYS A 4 32.10 -26.05 41.20
N SER A 5 31.44 -25.12 41.87
CA SER A 5 30.02 -24.75 41.81
C SER A 5 29.61 -24.30 40.42
N LEU A 6 28.38 -24.60 39.99
CA LEU A 6 27.60 -23.80 39.03
C LEU A 6 26.10 -24.01 39.29
N ASP A 7 25.40 -22.88 39.28
CA ASP A 7 24.13 -22.60 39.94
C ASP A 7 22.88 -23.29 39.35
N GLU A 8 21.94 -23.59 40.25
CA GLU A 8 20.54 -23.84 39.95
C GLU A 8 19.81 -22.53 39.61
N SER A 9 19.17 -22.46 38.46
CA SER A 9 17.94 -21.66 38.29
C SER A 9 17.04 -22.31 37.24
N GLY A 10 16.24 -23.29 37.71
CA GLY A 10 15.10 -23.79 36.96
C GLY A 10 13.99 -22.74 36.95
N SER A 11 13.70 -22.17 35.79
CA SER A 11 12.47 -21.40 35.56
C SER A 11 11.74 -21.97 34.35
N ALA A 12 10.47 -22.29 34.58
CA ALA A 12 9.58 -23.01 33.69
C ALA A 12 9.61 -22.47 32.26
N GLY A 13 9.64 -23.41 31.29
CA GLY A 13 9.58 -23.12 29.86
C GLY A 13 8.29 -22.40 29.47
N HIS A 14 8.30 -21.07 29.56
CA HIS A 14 7.32 -20.22 28.90
C HIS A 14 7.51 -20.35 27.39
N ARG A 15 6.51 -20.95 26.72
CA ARG A 15 6.42 -20.93 25.26
C ARG A 15 6.50 -19.47 24.80
N LEU A 16 7.54 -19.16 24.03
CA LEU A 16 7.68 -17.91 23.31
C LEU A 16 6.57 -17.85 22.25
N PHE A 17 5.39 -17.36 22.63
CA PHE A 17 4.42 -16.87 21.64
C PHE A 17 5.13 -15.82 20.79
N TYR A 18 4.96 -15.89 19.47
CA TYR A 18 5.42 -14.87 18.55
C TYR A 18 4.86 -13.53 19.02
N LYS A 19 5.71 -12.71 19.65
CA LYS A 19 5.38 -11.36 20.05
C LYS A 19 5.23 -10.60 18.74
N LEU A 20 4.03 -10.11 18.44
CA LEU A 20 3.83 -9.25 17.28
C LEU A 20 4.91 -8.15 17.36
N PRO A 21 5.65 -7.89 16.27
CA PRO A 21 6.59 -6.78 16.24
C PRO A 21 5.85 -5.51 16.65
N ASP A 22 6.53 -4.66 17.42
CA ASP A 22 5.95 -3.40 17.88
C ASP A 22 5.36 -2.66 16.66
N PRO A 23 4.15 -2.06 16.80
CA PRO A 23 3.56 -1.30 15.72
C PRO A 23 4.59 -0.25 15.27
N PRO A 24 4.81 -0.10 13.95
CA PRO A 24 5.89 0.74 13.46
C PRO A 24 5.71 2.17 13.98
N ASN A 25 6.80 2.77 14.48
CA ASN A 25 6.78 4.17 14.81
C ASN A 25 6.62 4.97 13.49
N PHE A 26 5.40 5.46 13.26
CA PHE A 26 5.05 6.25 12.09
C PHE A 26 5.78 7.61 12.02
N GLU A 27 6.61 7.94 13.02
CA GLU A 27 7.49 9.12 13.02
C GLU A 27 8.74 8.94 12.15
N VAL A 28 9.15 7.70 11.82
CA VAL A 28 10.42 7.40 11.10
C VAL A 28 10.16 6.98 9.65
N VAL A 29 8.95 7.15 9.14
CA VAL A 29 8.72 7.04 7.70
C VAL A 29 9.26 8.34 7.10
N ASP A 30 10.38 8.25 6.37
CA ASP A 30 10.89 9.35 5.56
C ASP A 30 9.79 9.76 4.57
N SER A 31 9.01 10.74 5.02
CA SER A 31 7.82 11.19 4.31
C SER A 31 8.22 11.96 3.05
N SER A 32 9.50 12.32 2.88
CA SER A 32 10.03 12.96 1.68
C SER A 32 10.03 12.05 0.45
N LEU A 33 10.17 10.73 0.65
CA LEU A 33 10.13 9.73 -0.43
C LEU A 33 8.72 9.48 -0.98
N TYR A 34 7.68 9.86 -0.23
CA TYR A 34 6.28 9.62 -0.56
C TYR A 34 5.40 10.86 -0.38
N CYS A 35 6.00 12.06 -0.45
CA CYS A 35 5.25 13.32 -0.34
C CYS A 35 4.21 13.37 -1.46
N ILE A 36 2.95 13.16 -1.09
CA ILE A 36 1.83 13.53 -1.94
C ILE A 36 1.87 15.07 -2.01
N PRO A 37 2.04 15.67 -3.19
CA PRO A 37 2.29 17.10 -3.33
C PRO A 37 1.15 17.93 -2.71
N SER A 38 1.50 18.90 -1.85
CA SER A 38 0.54 19.84 -1.24
C SER A 38 0.05 20.94 -2.21
N THR A 39 0.29 20.84 -3.52
CA THR A 39 0.00 21.90 -4.50
C THR A 39 -0.50 21.43 -5.88
N ALA A 40 -0.96 20.18 -6.04
CA ALA A 40 -1.33 19.56 -7.33
C ALA A 40 -2.56 20.15 -8.08
N THR A 41 -2.97 21.38 -7.77
CA THR A 41 -3.62 22.27 -8.74
C THR A 41 -3.17 23.71 -8.56
N LYS A 42 -1.97 24.04 -9.05
CA LYS A 42 -1.79 25.33 -9.72
C LYS A 42 -1.17 25.06 -11.10
N SER A 43 -1.92 25.53 -12.08
CA SER A 43 -1.57 25.78 -13.48
C SER A 43 -0.09 25.67 -13.81
N VAL A 44 0.17 24.90 -14.87
CA VAL A 44 1.28 25.05 -15.82
C VAL A 44 1.84 26.48 -15.78
N SER A 45 2.98 26.64 -15.13
CA SER A 45 3.92 27.70 -15.38
C SER A 45 5.31 27.09 -15.23
N ASP A 46 6.08 27.18 -16.31
CA ASP A 46 7.43 26.65 -16.50
C ASP A 46 8.45 27.20 -15.48
N THR A 47 8.35 26.76 -14.24
CA THR A 47 9.38 26.99 -13.22
C THR A 47 9.66 25.66 -12.52
N ASP A 48 10.81 25.08 -12.84
CA ASP A 48 11.35 23.81 -12.31
C ASP A 48 11.67 23.85 -10.79
N ASP A 49 11.15 24.84 -10.06
CA ASP A 49 11.43 25.11 -8.64
C ASP A 49 10.16 24.99 -7.77
N ALA A 50 9.24 24.08 -8.11
CA ALA A 50 8.14 23.73 -7.22
C ALA A 50 8.69 22.96 -6.01
N GLU A 51 9.17 23.69 -5.00
CA GLU A 51 9.60 23.12 -3.73
C GLU A 51 8.51 22.17 -3.20
N ASN A 52 8.91 20.93 -2.94
CA ASN A 52 8.02 19.88 -2.46
C ASN A 52 7.74 20.14 -0.98
N VAL A 53 6.79 21.03 -0.70
CA VAL A 53 6.47 21.45 0.68
C VAL A 53 5.76 20.29 1.39
N PRO A 54 6.35 19.73 2.47
CA PRO A 54 5.70 18.70 3.27
C PRO A 54 4.47 19.28 3.96
N PHE A 55 3.44 18.46 4.19
CA PHE A 55 2.33 18.87 5.06
C PHE A 55 2.84 19.19 6.46
N GLU A 56 2.50 20.37 7.00
CA GLU A 56 2.93 20.79 8.33
C GLU A 56 2.31 19.92 9.43
N SER A 57 1.11 19.38 9.19
CA SER A 57 0.42 18.49 10.12
C SER A 57 -0.33 17.32 9.48
N LYS A 58 -0.50 16.22 10.24
CA LYS A 58 -1.38 15.09 9.88
C LYS A 58 -2.82 15.55 9.61
N ALA A 59 -3.31 16.54 10.34
CA ALA A 59 -4.68 17.04 10.21
C ALA A 59 -4.90 17.70 8.84
N GLU A 60 -3.94 18.48 8.37
CA GLU A 60 -3.97 19.08 7.03
C GLU A 60 -3.92 18.02 5.94
N PHE A 61 -3.08 17.00 6.12
CA PHE A 61 -3.00 15.89 5.17
C PHE A 61 -4.34 15.14 5.04
N PHE A 62 -4.98 14.79 6.16
CA PHE A 62 -6.29 14.12 6.11
C PHE A 62 -7.37 15.01 5.52
N LYS A 63 -7.34 16.32 5.81
CA LYS A 63 -8.26 17.28 5.21
C LYS A 63 -8.08 17.36 3.69
N PHE A 64 -6.83 17.41 3.22
CA PHE A 64 -6.52 17.38 1.79
C PHE A 64 -7.04 16.12 1.11
N ILE A 65 -6.89 14.95 1.74
CA ILE A 65 -7.44 13.69 1.21
C ILE A 65 -8.96 13.77 1.10
N ASP A 66 -9.66 14.21 2.15
CA ASP A 66 -11.13 14.29 2.18
C ASP A 66 -11.67 15.24 1.09
N GLU A 67 -11.04 16.41 0.93
CA GLU A 67 -11.37 17.38 -0.11
C GLU A 67 -11.07 16.85 -1.53
N SER A 68 -10.08 15.97 -1.66
CA SER A 68 -9.70 15.35 -2.93
C SER A 68 -10.63 14.21 -3.36
N VAL A 69 -11.50 13.70 -2.49
CA VAL A 69 -12.43 12.62 -2.84
C VAL A 69 -13.42 13.08 -3.89
N ILE A 70 -13.35 12.48 -5.08
CA ILE A 70 -14.25 12.83 -6.18
C ILE A 70 -15.69 12.47 -5.80
N GLY A 71 -16.58 13.46 -5.84
CA GLY A 71 -18.00 13.28 -5.53
C GLY A 71 -18.35 13.21 -4.04
N VAL A 72 -17.46 13.64 -3.13
CA VAL A 72 -17.74 13.71 -1.68
C VAL A 72 -18.93 14.59 -1.30
N HIS A 73 -19.19 15.65 -2.08
CA HIS A 73 -20.29 16.59 -1.85
C HIS A 73 -21.40 16.50 -2.91
N LYS A 74 -21.40 15.46 -3.73
CA LYS A 74 -22.44 15.29 -4.76
C LYS A 74 -23.76 14.94 -4.06
N PRO A 75 -24.80 15.79 -4.12
CA PRO A 75 -26.07 15.49 -3.52
C PRO A 75 -26.74 14.31 -4.24
N PHE A 76 -27.44 13.48 -3.48
CA PHE A 76 -28.36 12.50 -4.04
C PHE A 76 -29.76 13.10 -4.08
N HIS A 77 -30.29 13.25 -5.29
CA HIS A 77 -31.64 13.77 -5.51
C HIS A 77 -32.65 12.63 -5.34
N GLY A 78 -33.43 12.66 -4.26
CA GLY A 78 -34.51 11.72 -4.01
C GLY A 78 -35.89 12.39 -4.04
N ALA A 79 -36.95 11.58 -3.96
CA ALA A 79 -38.33 12.07 -3.88
C ALA A 79 -38.61 12.99 -2.68
N PHE A 80 -37.72 12.98 -1.68
CA PHE A 80 -37.79 13.81 -0.47
C PHE A 80 -36.75 14.94 -0.46
N GLY A 81 -36.25 15.33 -1.63
CA GLY A 81 -35.23 16.36 -1.80
C GLY A 81 -33.79 15.84 -1.71
N ASP A 82 -32.87 16.79 -1.60
CA ASP A 82 -31.43 16.52 -1.67
C ASP A 82 -30.92 15.94 -0.35
N ARG A 83 -30.19 14.83 -0.45
CA ARG A 83 -29.56 14.18 0.70
C ARG A 83 -28.06 14.09 0.48
N LYS A 84 -27.29 14.35 1.55
CA LYS A 84 -25.84 14.09 1.56
C LYS A 84 -25.60 12.58 1.59
N VAL A 85 -24.75 12.10 0.69
CA VAL A 85 -24.31 10.70 0.67
C VAL A 85 -23.05 10.57 1.52
N VAL A 86 -23.06 9.65 2.48
CA VAL A 86 -21.86 9.25 3.23
C VAL A 86 -21.44 7.87 2.74
N TYR A 87 -20.20 7.76 2.29
CA TYR A 87 -19.66 6.49 1.83
C TYR A 87 -19.00 5.75 2.99
N CYS A 88 -19.47 4.55 3.28
CA CYS A 88 -18.99 3.76 4.41
C CYS A 88 -18.35 2.43 3.98
N ASP A 89 -18.10 2.23 2.68
CA ASP A 89 -17.68 0.93 2.11
C ASP A 89 -16.25 0.97 1.52
N TYR A 90 -15.37 1.74 2.17
CA TYR A 90 -13.96 1.88 1.76
C TYR A 90 -13.17 0.56 1.77
N ILE A 91 -13.64 -0.45 2.50
CA ILE A 91 -13.02 -1.79 2.54
C ILE A 91 -13.32 -2.57 1.26
N ALA A 92 -14.51 -2.42 0.66
CA ALA A 92 -14.84 -3.08 -0.60
C ALA A 92 -14.16 -2.39 -1.79
N SER A 93 -14.17 -1.05 -1.82
CA SER A 93 -13.47 -0.26 -2.84
C SER A 93 -13.17 1.15 -2.34
N GLY A 94 -11.98 1.66 -2.64
CA GLY A 94 -11.67 3.08 -2.48
C GLY A 94 -12.47 3.95 -3.46
N ARG A 95 -12.64 5.23 -3.12
CA ARG A 95 -13.10 6.27 -4.07
C ARG A 95 -11.89 6.90 -4.77
N SER A 96 -12.05 7.29 -6.02
CA SER A 96 -11.03 8.05 -6.75
C SER A 96 -10.72 9.39 -6.07
N LEU A 97 -9.43 9.76 -6.10
CA LEU A 97 -8.92 11.01 -5.59
C LEU A 97 -8.49 11.90 -6.74
N PHE A 98 -8.87 13.18 -6.70
CA PHE A 98 -8.65 14.13 -7.78
C PHE A 98 -7.18 14.28 -8.18
N PHE A 99 -6.26 14.37 -7.21
CA PHE A 99 -4.83 14.50 -7.51
C PHE A 99 -4.25 13.26 -8.19
N LEU A 100 -4.76 12.05 -7.89
CA LEU A 100 -4.34 10.82 -8.56
C LEU A 100 -4.82 10.78 -10.01
N GLU A 101 -6.09 11.11 -10.24
CA GLU A 101 -6.67 11.14 -11.60
C GLU A 101 -6.01 12.21 -12.46
N ASN A 102 -5.70 13.38 -11.90
CA ASN A 102 -4.97 14.43 -12.61
C ASN A 102 -3.55 14.00 -12.98
N PHE A 103 -2.84 13.31 -12.08
CA PHE A 103 -1.50 12.80 -12.39
C PHE A 103 -1.55 11.77 -13.53
N ILE A 104 -2.51 10.85 -13.48
CA ILE A 104 -2.72 9.89 -14.57
C ILE A 104 -2.99 10.64 -15.88
N TYR A 105 -3.92 11.60 -15.85
CA TYR A 105 -4.34 12.33 -17.04
C TYR A 105 -3.24 13.21 -17.64
N ASN A 106 -2.47 13.94 -16.82
CA ASN A 106 -1.48 14.91 -17.28
C ASN A 106 -0.09 14.29 -17.53
N GLU A 107 0.34 13.32 -16.71
CA GLU A 107 1.71 12.80 -16.78
C GLU A 107 1.79 11.44 -17.48
N VAL A 108 0.87 10.54 -17.14
CA VAL A 108 0.92 9.14 -17.61
C VAL A 108 0.33 9.00 -19.01
N LEU A 109 -0.90 9.48 -19.23
CA LEU A 109 -1.63 9.27 -20.48
C LEU A 109 -0.96 9.90 -21.72
N PRO A 110 -0.36 11.10 -21.68
CA PRO A 110 0.25 11.70 -22.87
C PRO A 110 1.45 10.92 -23.40
N HIS A 111 2.15 10.21 -22.52
CA HIS A 111 3.34 9.42 -22.85
C HIS A 111 3.06 7.91 -22.94
N TYR A 112 1.78 7.52 -22.83
CA TYR A 112 1.40 6.11 -22.82
C TYR A 112 1.72 5.44 -24.16
N GLY A 113 2.45 4.34 -24.10
CA GLY A 113 2.84 3.52 -25.22
C GLY A 113 2.85 2.04 -24.84
N ASN A 114 2.57 1.17 -25.83
CA ASN A 114 2.59 -0.26 -25.58
C ASN A 114 4.02 -0.74 -25.33
N THR A 115 4.25 -1.36 -24.18
CA THR A 115 5.58 -1.77 -23.70
C THR A 115 6.22 -2.94 -24.48
N HIS A 116 5.48 -3.56 -25.41
CA HIS A 116 5.97 -4.71 -26.19
C HIS A 116 7.01 -4.34 -27.25
N THR A 117 7.19 -3.05 -27.56
CA THR A 117 8.15 -2.59 -28.57
C THR A 117 8.93 -1.40 -28.05
N THR A 118 10.20 -1.61 -27.68
CA THR A 118 11.09 -0.60 -27.08
C THR A 118 11.62 0.44 -28.09
N THR A 119 11.00 0.56 -29.26
CA THR A 119 11.49 1.41 -30.36
C THR A 119 10.99 2.85 -30.29
N SER A 120 9.92 3.13 -29.54
CA SER A 120 9.40 4.50 -29.35
C SER A 120 9.65 5.02 -27.94
N ILE A 121 9.81 6.34 -27.85
CA ILE A 121 9.99 7.06 -26.58
C ILE A 121 8.84 6.77 -25.60
N THR A 122 7.59 6.70 -26.10
CA THR A 122 6.40 6.41 -25.29
C THR A 122 6.41 5.00 -24.68
N SER A 123 6.90 3.99 -25.41
CA SER A 123 7.02 2.63 -24.90
C SER A 123 8.11 2.51 -23.83
N LEU A 124 9.22 3.23 -24.01
CA LEU A 124 10.27 3.32 -23.00
C LEU A 124 9.75 4.03 -21.74
N GLN A 125 9.07 5.16 -21.90
CA GLN A 125 8.52 5.93 -20.79
C GLN A 125 7.51 5.11 -19.97
N THR A 126 6.60 4.42 -20.64
CA THR A 126 5.62 3.54 -19.96
C THR A 126 6.30 2.39 -19.21
N THR A 127 7.42 1.89 -19.74
CA THR A 127 8.25 0.88 -19.06
C THR A 127 8.89 1.45 -17.80
N LEU A 128 9.46 2.66 -17.87
CA LEU A 128 10.04 3.34 -16.72
C LEU A 128 9.02 3.58 -15.61
N PHE A 129 7.82 4.10 -15.94
CA PHE A 129 6.74 4.27 -14.95
C PHE A 129 6.39 2.96 -14.24
N ARG A 130 6.38 1.83 -14.97
CA ARG A 130 6.13 0.53 -14.37
C ARG A 130 7.26 0.08 -13.43
N HIS A 131 8.52 0.37 -13.77
CA HIS A 131 9.66 0.07 -12.90
C HIS A 131 9.63 0.91 -11.63
N GLU A 132 9.44 2.23 -11.76
CA GLU A 132 9.35 3.15 -10.64
C GLU A 132 8.18 2.79 -9.69
N ALA A 133 6.99 2.53 -10.24
CA ALA A 133 5.86 2.08 -9.44
C ALA A 133 6.16 0.79 -8.67
N LYS A 134 6.94 -0.12 -9.27
CA LYS A 134 7.33 -1.38 -8.62
C LYS A 134 8.30 -1.12 -7.46
N ASP A 135 9.23 -0.20 -7.63
CA ASP A 135 10.20 0.17 -6.60
C ASP A 135 9.53 0.92 -5.44
N ILE A 136 8.59 1.84 -5.73
CA ILE A 136 7.73 2.51 -4.74
C ILE A 136 7.02 1.47 -3.86
N VAL A 137 6.36 0.48 -4.48
CA VAL A 137 5.64 -0.59 -3.76
C VAL A 137 6.60 -1.47 -2.97
N ARG A 138 7.73 -1.85 -3.55
CA ARG A 138 8.78 -2.65 -2.88
C ARG A 138 9.26 -1.97 -1.61
N ASN A 139 9.54 -0.68 -1.68
CA ASN A 139 9.97 0.13 -0.54
C ASN A 139 8.85 0.29 0.51
N ALA A 140 7.61 0.49 0.07
CA ALA A 140 6.45 0.65 0.96
C ALA A 140 6.19 -0.61 1.81
N VAL A 141 6.43 -1.79 1.24
CA VAL A 141 6.31 -3.07 1.96
C VAL A 141 7.62 -3.55 2.59
N ARG A 142 8.70 -2.76 2.47
CA ARG A 142 10.05 -3.08 2.97
C ARG A 142 10.59 -4.42 2.45
N ALA A 143 10.32 -4.74 1.18
CA ALA A 143 10.80 -5.96 0.55
C ALA A 143 12.32 -5.94 0.37
N SER A 144 12.96 -7.06 0.69
CA SER A 144 14.41 -7.27 0.60
C SER A 144 14.85 -7.77 -0.79
N ASP A 145 16.16 -7.85 -1.04
CA ASP A 145 16.74 -8.40 -2.27
C ASP A 145 16.40 -9.86 -2.54
N TYR A 146 15.92 -10.58 -1.52
CA TYR A 146 15.41 -11.94 -1.65
C TYR A 146 13.92 -11.99 -2.01
N ASP A 147 13.21 -10.87 -1.96
CA ASP A 147 11.78 -10.77 -2.23
C ASP A 147 11.50 -10.28 -3.65
N ALA A 148 10.56 -10.93 -4.33
CA ALA A 148 10.12 -10.54 -5.66
C ALA A 148 8.74 -9.86 -5.63
N VAL A 149 8.65 -8.66 -6.22
CA VAL A 149 7.39 -7.93 -6.37
C VAL A 149 6.82 -8.19 -7.76
N PHE A 150 5.54 -8.58 -7.83
CA PHE A 150 4.84 -8.82 -9.09
C PHE A 150 3.55 -8.03 -9.16
N PHE A 151 3.35 -7.32 -10.26
CA PHE A 151 2.03 -6.78 -10.56
C PHE A 151 1.12 -7.88 -11.09
N VAL A 152 -0.03 -8.01 -10.41
CA VAL A 152 -1.08 -8.97 -10.71
C VAL A 152 -2.33 -8.20 -11.14
N GLY A 153 -3.18 -8.82 -11.95
CA GLY A 153 -4.35 -8.16 -12.53
C GLY A 153 -5.41 -7.83 -11.48
N SER A 154 -6.36 -8.75 -11.26
CA SER A 154 -7.57 -8.57 -10.44
C SER A 154 -7.33 -8.48 -8.92
N GLY A 155 -6.31 -7.74 -8.47
CA GLY A 155 -5.98 -7.52 -7.07
C GLY A 155 -5.61 -8.81 -6.33
N CYS A 156 -6.08 -8.93 -5.09
CA CYS A 156 -5.73 -10.03 -4.17
C CYS A 156 -6.08 -11.41 -4.75
N THR A 157 -7.27 -11.57 -5.34
CA THR A 157 -7.69 -12.83 -5.97
C THR A 157 -6.73 -13.25 -7.08
N GLY A 158 -6.33 -12.30 -7.94
CA GLY A 158 -5.35 -12.54 -8.99
C GLY A 158 -3.97 -12.91 -8.45
N ALA A 159 -3.53 -12.31 -7.34
CA ALA A 159 -2.29 -12.68 -6.65
C ALA A 159 -2.34 -14.12 -6.13
N VAL A 160 -3.39 -14.49 -5.41
CA VAL A 160 -3.54 -15.84 -4.85
C VAL A 160 -3.56 -16.88 -5.95
N HIS A 161 -4.32 -16.64 -7.03
CA HIS A 161 -4.35 -17.55 -8.18
C HIS A 161 -2.98 -17.69 -8.84
N LYS A 162 -2.24 -16.59 -9.05
CA LYS A 162 -0.88 -16.65 -9.60
C LYS A 162 0.06 -17.41 -8.69
N LEU A 163 -0.02 -17.21 -7.37
CA LEU A 163 0.81 -17.93 -6.41
C LEU A 163 0.57 -19.43 -6.46
N ILE A 164 -0.70 -19.86 -6.37
CA ILE A 164 -1.10 -21.28 -6.45
C ILE A 164 -0.61 -21.90 -7.76
N HIS A 165 -0.77 -21.16 -8.87
CA HIS A 165 -0.33 -21.61 -10.19
C HIS A 165 1.20 -21.80 -10.27
N ASN A 166 1.98 -20.82 -9.81
CA ASN A 166 3.45 -20.89 -9.87
C ASN A 166 4.05 -21.92 -8.89
N LEU A 167 3.36 -22.21 -7.78
CA LEU A 167 3.76 -23.27 -6.84
C LEU A 167 3.33 -24.68 -7.29
N HIS A 168 2.66 -24.80 -8.44
CA HIS A 168 2.11 -26.06 -8.97
C HIS A 168 1.33 -26.86 -7.92
N MET A 169 0.53 -26.19 -7.09
CA MET A 169 -0.27 -26.86 -6.07
C MET A 169 -1.40 -27.65 -6.75
N THR A 170 -1.25 -28.98 -6.78
CA THR A 170 -2.21 -29.89 -7.42
C THR A 170 -3.38 -30.28 -6.52
N LYS A 171 -3.25 -30.05 -5.21
CA LYS A 171 -4.26 -30.33 -4.20
C LYS A 171 -4.50 -29.07 -3.36
N PRO A 172 -5.75 -28.81 -2.93
CA PRO A 172 -6.02 -27.74 -1.99
C PRO A 172 -5.21 -27.98 -0.71
N PRO A 173 -4.54 -26.94 -0.17
CA PRO A 173 -3.82 -27.08 1.09
C PRO A 173 -4.82 -27.43 2.19
N VAL A 174 -4.54 -28.49 2.95
CA VAL A 174 -5.31 -28.82 4.14
C VAL A 174 -4.91 -27.82 5.22
N ILE A 175 -5.76 -26.83 5.45
CA ILE A 175 -5.65 -25.94 6.60
C ILE A 175 -6.25 -26.72 7.77
N SER A 176 -5.44 -27.49 8.47
CA SER A 176 -5.85 -28.07 9.75
C SER A 176 -6.04 -26.91 10.72
N PRO A 177 -7.26 -26.66 11.25
CA PRO A 177 -7.41 -25.79 12.39
C PRO A 177 -6.55 -26.42 13.49
N LEU A 178 -5.57 -25.68 13.99
CA LEU A 178 -4.85 -26.08 15.19
C LEU A 178 -5.91 -26.48 16.22
N GLU A 179 -5.89 -27.73 16.68
CA GLU A 179 -6.74 -28.15 17.78
C GLU A 179 -6.47 -27.20 18.96
N CYS A 180 -7.43 -26.31 19.19
CA CYS A 180 -7.48 -25.50 20.39
C CYS A 180 -7.68 -26.48 21.54
N ASN A 181 -6.58 -26.87 22.19
CA ASN A 181 -6.62 -27.64 23.43
C ASN A 181 -7.26 -26.76 24.52
N GLN A 182 -8.59 -26.68 24.52
CA GLN A 182 -9.38 -26.31 25.68
C GLN A 182 -9.38 -27.49 26.64
N SER A 183 -8.32 -27.58 27.46
CA SER A 183 -8.40 -28.26 28.75
C SER A 183 -8.49 -27.18 29.83
N TYR A 184 -9.71 -26.71 30.09
CA TYR A 184 -10.06 -26.17 31.40
C TYR A 184 -10.68 -27.31 32.21
N LYS A 185 -9.89 -27.86 33.13
CA LYS A 185 -10.36 -28.54 34.34
C LYS A 185 -9.46 -28.14 35.49
#